data_AF-A0A448GW21-F1
#
_entry.id   AF-A0A448GW21-F1
#
_cell.length_a   1.000
_cell.length_b   1.000
_cell.length_c   1.000
_cell.angle_alpha   90.00
_cell.angle_beta   90.00
_cell.angle_gamma   90.00
#
_symmetry.space_group_name_H-M   'P 1'
#
loop_
_entity.id
_entity.type
_entity.pdbx_description
1 polymer ?
#
loop_
_entity_poly.entity_id
_entity_poly.type
_entity_poly.pdbx_seq_one_letter_code
_entity_poly.pdbx_strand_id
1 'polypeptide(L)'
;MKITKTLSLTALCALAALSSPSYANQAKFNKIERELKQCLKDVRGSYGEGSCMIQAVDDYSDAMSQKKRERLFVFGARCAVQYGAEDEREYEVFGFDNLSNADRSSAAYCKLEAARRIAKQR
;
A
#
# COMPACT_ATOMS: atom_id res chain seq x y z
N MET A 1 -26.55 -14.36 52.19
CA MET A 1 -25.41 -14.65 51.30
C MET A 1 -25.41 -13.62 50.18
N LYS A 2 -24.30 -12.88 50.03
CA LYS A 2 -24.02 -12.02 48.86
C LYS A 2 -23.48 -12.91 47.71
N ILE A 3 -23.37 -12.30 46.52
CA ILE A 3 -22.62 -12.73 45.30
C ILE A 3 -23.55 -13.47 44.32
N THR A 4 -23.78 -13.06 43.06
CA THR A 4 -22.94 -12.33 42.09
C THR A 4 -23.82 -11.54 41.09
N LYS A 5 -23.62 -10.22 40.99
CA LYS A 5 -23.92 -9.45 39.76
C LYS A 5 -22.58 -9.19 39.08
N THR A 6 -22.13 -10.06 38.19
CA THR A 6 -20.94 -9.79 37.37
C THR A 6 -20.96 -10.66 36.12
N LEU A 7 -21.82 -10.33 35.16
CA LEU A 7 -21.76 -10.89 33.80
C LEU A 7 -22.19 -9.83 32.79
N SER A 8 -21.52 -8.68 32.79
CA SER A 8 -21.75 -7.65 31.76
C SER A 8 -20.61 -6.62 31.69
N LEU A 9 -19.36 -7.06 31.84
CA LEU A 9 -18.18 -6.19 31.71
C LEU A 9 -17.13 -6.71 30.73
N THR A 10 -17.38 -7.83 30.04
CA THR A 10 -16.46 -8.39 29.05
C THR A 10 -16.78 -8.02 27.60
N ALA A 11 -17.96 -7.44 27.32
CA ALA A 11 -18.36 -7.09 25.95
C ALA A 11 -17.86 -5.69 25.49
N LEU A 12 -17.44 -4.81 26.40
CA LEU A 12 -17.03 -3.44 26.06
C LEU A 12 -15.54 -3.33 25.65
N CYS A 13 -14.69 -4.28 26.06
CA CYS A 13 -13.27 -4.27 25.66
C CYS A 13 -13.03 -4.72 24.21
N ALA A 14 -13.97 -5.47 23.60
CA ALA A 14 -13.85 -5.88 22.19
C ALA A 14 -14.10 -4.70 21.22
N LEU A 15 -14.84 -3.67 21.64
CA LEU A 15 -15.12 -2.48 20.83
C LEU A 15 -14.01 -1.42 20.91
N ALA A 16 -13.28 -1.35 22.03
CA ALA A 16 -12.14 -0.43 22.18
C ALA A 16 -10.89 -0.89 21.39
N ALA A 17 -10.77 -2.18 21.08
CA ALA A 17 -9.71 -2.71 20.22
C ALA A 17 -9.93 -2.35 18.72
N LEU A 18 -11.17 -2.08 18.31
CA LEU A 18 -11.50 -1.66 16.94
C LEU A 18 -11.24 -0.17 16.69
N SER A 19 -11.09 0.64 17.74
CA SER A 19 -10.84 2.09 17.63
C SER A 19 -9.36 2.47 17.62
N SER A 20 -8.42 1.51 17.62
CA SER A 20 -7.02 1.88 17.42
C SER A 20 -6.79 2.20 15.94
N PRO A 21 -6.19 3.36 15.59
CA PRO A 21 -5.92 3.76 14.21
C PRO A 21 -5.15 2.69 13.41
N SER A 22 -4.40 1.82 14.09
CA SER A 22 -3.66 0.70 13.50
C SER A 22 -4.57 -0.36 12.87
N TYR A 23 -5.71 -0.69 13.48
CA TYR A 23 -6.62 -1.71 12.94
C TYR A 23 -7.43 -1.18 11.75
N ALA A 24 -7.84 0.10 11.79
CA ALA A 24 -8.54 0.75 10.69
C ALA A 24 -7.68 0.79 9.42
N ASN A 25 -6.38 1.07 9.54
CA ASN A 25 -5.47 1.08 8.39
C ASN A 25 -5.16 -0.34 7.88
N GLN A 26 -5.08 -1.33 8.77
CA GLN A 26 -4.83 -2.70 8.34
C GLN A 26 -5.97 -3.30 7.51
N ALA A 27 -7.22 -2.99 7.85
CA ALA A 27 -8.37 -3.37 7.03
C ALA A 27 -8.33 -2.75 5.62
N LYS A 28 -7.91 -1.48 5.52
CA LYS A 28 -7.71 -0.80 4.23
C LYS A 28 -6.62 -1.47 3.40
N PHE A 29 -5.46 -1.74 3.97
CA PHE A 29 -4.36 -2.41 3.27
C PHE A 29 -4.74 -3.83 2.81
N ASN A 30 -5.49 -4.59 3.61
CA ASN A 30 -6.00 -5.90 3.20
C ASN A 30 -7.03 -5.83 2.07
N LYS A 31 -7.79 -4.73 1.95
CA LYS A 31 -8.68 -4.50 0.81
C LYS A 31 -7.85 -4.27 -0.46
N ILE A 32 -6.84 -3.41 -0.40
CA ILE A 32 -5.94 -3.11 -1.52
C ILE A 32 -5.28 -4.38 -2.05
N GLU A 33 -4.75 -5.25 -1.18
CA GLU A 33 -4.13 -6.52 -1.61
C GLU A 33 -5.13 -7.48 -2.29
N ARG A 34 -6.40 -7.47 -1.87
CA ARG A 34 -7.44 -8.28 -2.54
C ARG A 34 -7.77 -7.73 -3.92
N GLU A 35 -7.90 -6.42 -4.05
CA GLU A 35 -8.18 -5.74 -5.32
C GLU A 35 -7.00 -5.90 -6.30
N LEU A 36 -5.76 -5.74 -5.82
CA LEU A 36 -4.56 -6.02 -6.60
C LEU A 36 -4.54 -7.46 -7.10
N LYS A 37 -4.79 -8.44 -6.22
CA LYS A 37 -4.81 -9.86 -6.61
C LYS A 37 -5.87 -10.15 -7.67
N GLN A 38 -7.04 -9.52 -7.55
CA GLN A 38 -8.10 -9.65 -8.54
C GLN A 38 -7.69 -9.01 -9.88
N CYS A 39 -7.17 -7.79 -9.86
CA CYS A 39 -6.67 -7.09 -11.05
C CYS A 39 -5.60 -7.92 -11.77
N LEU A 40 -4.59 -8.43 -11.05
CA LEU A 40 -3.54 -9.29 -11.61
C LEU A 40 -4.09 -10.58 -12.22
N LYS A 41 -5.17 -11.14 -11.66
CA LYS A 41 -5.84 -12.31 -12.23
C LYS A 41 -6.54 -11.96 -13.55
N ASP A 42 -7.17 -10.80 -13.61
CA ASP A 42 -7.95 -10.34 -14.77
C ASP A 42 -7.05 -9.93 -15.94
N VAL A 43 -5.87 -9.38 -15.66
CA VAL A 43 -4.88 -8.97 -16.67
C VAL A 43 -3.82 -10.03 -16.98
N ARG A 44 -3.96 -11.25 -16.42
CA ARG A 44 -2.94 -12.30 -16.52
C ARG A 44 -2.59 -12.60 -17.99
N GLY A 45 -1.31 -12.50 -18.33
CA GLY A 45 -0.83 -12.71 -19.69
C GLY A 45 -0.96 -11.49 -20.61
N SER A 46 -1.20 -10.31 -20.05
CA SER A 46 -1.24 -9.03 -20.77
C SER A 46 -0.30 -7.99 -20.13
N TYR A 47 -0.11 -6.85 -20.80
CA TYR A 47 0.67 -5.71 -20.30
C TYR A 47 -0.01 -4.93 -19.15
N GLY A 48 -1.16 -5.39 -18.64
CA GLY A 48 -1.92 -4.69 -17.60
C GLY A 48 -1.33 -4.82 -16.18
N GLU A 49 -0.39 -5.74 -15.94
CA GLU A 49 0.14 -6.02 -14.59
C GLU A 49 0.76 -4.78 -13.94
N GLY A 50 1.58 -4.02 -14.68
CA GLY A 50 2.18 -2.79 -14.18
C GLY A 50 1.13 -1.74 -13.77
N SER A 51 0.01 -1.64 -14.51
CA SER A 51 -1.08 -0.72 -14.17
C SER A 51 -1.79 -1.13 -12.88
N CYS A 52 -2.04 -2.42 -12.67
CA CYS A 52 -2.60 -2.93 -11.41
C CYS A 52 -1.70 -2.57 -10.21
N MET A 53 -0.38 -2.69 -10.36
CA MET A 53 0.57 -2.38 -9.30
C MET A 53 0.64 -0.87 -9.01
N ILE A 54 0.62 -0.03 -10.04
CA ILE A 54 0.60 1.44 -9.89
C ILE A 54 -0.67 1.86 -9.12
N GLN A 55 -1.83 1.36 -9.53
CA GLN A 55 -3.08 1.67 -8.83
C GLN A 55 -3.03 1.24 -7.36
N ALA A 56 -2.54 0.04 -7.08
CA ALA A 56 -2.41 -0.43 -5.70
C ALA A 56 -1.46 0.45 -4.87
N VAL A 57 -0.36 0.93 -5.46
CA VAL A 57 0.56 1.87 -4.81
C VAL A 57 -0.13 3.19 -4.47
N ASP A 58 -0.95 3.72 -5.37
CA ASP A 58 -1.70 4.96 -5.14
C ASP A 58 -2.72 4.78 -4.01
N ASP A 59 -3.47 3.67 -4.00
CA ASP A 59 -4.40 3.34 -2.91
C ASP A 59 -3.67 3.18 -1.57
N TYR A 60 -2.47 2.59 -1.58
CA TYR A 60 -1.60 2.51 -0.41
C TYR A 60 -1.19 3.90 0.09
N SER A 61 -0.79 4.78 -0.82
CA SER A 61 -0.38 6.16 -0.53
C SER A 61 -1.54 6.93 0.12
N ASP A 62 -2.75 6.82 -0.41
CA ASP A 62 -3.95 7.51 0.12
C ASP A 62 -4.35 7.02 1.52
N ALA A 63 -4.09 5.75 1.83
CA ALA A 63 -4.31 5.20 3.15
C ALA A 63 -3.18 5.52 4.16
N MET A 64 -2.06 6.08 3.73
CA MET A 64 -0.89 6.39 4.56
C MET A 64 -0.92 7.81 5.15
N SER A 65 -0.18 8.02 6.24
CA SER A 65 0.09 9.37 6.76
C SER A 65 1.06 10.12 5.83
N GLN A 66 1.09 11.46 5.92
CA GLN A 66 1.98 12.30 5.12
C GLN A 66 3.46 11.86 5.19
N LYS A 67 3.98 11.62 6.40
CA LYS A 67 5.37 11.15 6.59
C LYS A 67 5.66 9.83 5.88
N LYS A 68 4.68 8.93 5.80
CA LYS A 68 4.81 7.65 5.09
C LYS A 68 4.74 7.84 3.58
N ARG A 69 3.89 8.75 3.10
CA ARG A 69 3.82 9.14 1.68
C ARG A 69 5.13 9.76 1.20
N GLU A 70 5.74 10.65 1.96
CA GLU A 70 7.05 11.24 1.64
C GLU A 70 8.14 10.17 1.51
N ARG A 71 8.16 9.18 2.44
CA ARG A 71 9.09 8.05 2.32
C ARG A 71 8.82 7.22 1.07
N LEU A 72 7.54 6.93 0.79
CA LEU A 72 7.15 6.16 -0.38
C LEU A 72 7.52 6.87 -1.69
N PHE A 73 7.45 8.21 -1.73
CA PHE A 73 7.91 9.01 -2.85
C PHE A 73 9.40 8.83 -3.13
N VAL A 74 10.25 8.92 -2.10
CA VAL A 74 11.70 8.68 -2.22
C VAL A 74 12.01 7.26 -2.71
N PHE A 75 11.26 6.25 -2.24
CA PHE A 75 11.39 4.90 -2.78
C PHE A 75 10.95 4.80 -4.25
N GLY A 76 9.90 5.53 -4.64
CA GLY A 76 9.44 5.61 -6.02
C GLY A 76 10.51 6.14 -6.97
N ALA A 77 11.17 7.24 -6.61
CA ALA A 77 12.27 7.81 -7.39
C ALA A 77 13.44 6.82 -7.55
N ARG A 78 13.84 6.15 -6.46
CA ARG A 78 14.88 5.10 -6.51
C ARG A 78 14.51 3.93 -7.39
N CYS A 79 13.25 3.48 -7.33
CA CYS A 79 12.77 2.42 -8.21
C CYS A 79 12.78 2.87 -9.67
N ALA A 80 12.40 4.11 -9.99
CA ALA A 80 12.46 4.62 -11.36
C ALA A 80 13.90 4.62 -11.91
N VAL A 81 14.85 5.16 -11.13
CA VAL A 81 16.28 5.18 -11.53
C VAL A 81 16.85 3.77 -11.70
N GLN A 82 16.48 2.85 -10.80
CA GLN A 82 16.92 1.45 -10.89
C GLN A 82 16.46 0.78 -12.20
N TYR A 83 15.31 1.19 -12.74
CA TYR A 83 14.72 0.61 -13.95
C TYR A 83 14.71 1.59 -15.12
N GLY A 84 15.65 2.52 -15.21
CA GLY A 84 15.93 3.22 -16.47
C GLY A 84 15.52 4.69 -16.57
N ALA A 85 15.04 5.30 -15.49
CA ALA A 85 15.07 6.77 -15.41
C ALA A 85 16.54 7.23 -15.24
N GLU A 86 16.91 8.35 -15.84
CA GLU A 86 18.26 8.90 -15.76
C GLU A 86 18.58 9.41 -14.36
N ASP A 87 17.60 10.07 -13.71
CA ASP A 87 17.75 10.57 -12.34
C ASP A 87 16.40 10.65 -11.58
N GLU A 88 16.46 11.04 -10.30
CA GLU A 88 15.27 11.17 -9.47
C GLU A 88 14.34 12.30 -9.94
N ARG A 89 14.85 13.35 -10.61
CA ARG A 89 14.04 14.49 -11.10
C ARG A 89 13.14 14.07 -12.25
N GLU A 90 13.60 13.16 -13.08
CA GLU A 90 12.79 12.59 -14.15
C GLU A 90 11.53 11.91 -13.59
N TYR A 91 11.64 11.19 -12.47
CA TYR A 91 10.49 10.62 -11.78
C TYR A 91 9.56 11.70 -11.19
N GLU A 92 10.09 12.83 -10.72
CA GLU A 92 9.23 13.93 -10.23
C GLU A 92 8.36 14.54 -11.34
N VAL A 93 8.89 14.60 -12.56
CA VAL A 93 8.22 15.19 -13.72
C VAL A 93 7.30 14.19 -14.43
N PHE A 94 7.77 12.96 -14.64
CA PHE A 94 7.10 11.97 -15.50
C PHE A 94 6.59 10.74 -14.74
N GLY A 95 6.87 10.63 -13.44
CA GLY A 95 6.56 9.40 -12.69
C GLY A 95 7.23 8.19 -13.32
N PHE A 96 6.43 7.18 -13.67
CA PHE A 96 6.90 5.99 -14.40
C PHE A 96 6.56 6.01 -15.89
N ASP A 97 6.01 7.11 -16.41
CA ASP A 97 5.53 7.17 -17.79
C ASP A 97 6.66 7.30 -18.82
N ASN A 98 7.85 7.77 -18.41
CA ASN A 98 9.02 7.82 -19.30
C ASN A 98 9.78 6.49 -19.40
N LEU A 99 9.38 5.48 -18.62
CA LEU A 99 10.01 4.15 -18.64
C LEU A 99 9.44 3.28 -19.76
N SER A 100 10.25 2.33 -20.25
CA SER A 100 9.74 1.27 -21.13
C SER A 100 8.63 0.46 -20.42
N ASN A 101 7.74 -0.21 -21.15
CA ASN A 101 6.65 -0.98 -20.52
C ASN A 101 7.16 -2.06 -19.54
N ALA A 102 8.28 -2.72 -19.87
CA ALA A 102 8.90 -3.74 -19.02
C ALA A 102 9.49 -3.11 -17.74
N ASP A 103 10.17 -1.99 -17.90
CA ASP A 103 10.78 -1.24 -16.82
C ASP A 103 9.75 -0.59 -15.90
N ARG A 104 8.70 0.01 -16.47
CA ARG A 104 7.55 0.55 -15.74
C ARG A 104 6.92 -0.50 -14.84
N SER A 105 6.73 -1.73 -15.34
CA SER A 105 6.18 -2.84 -14.55
C SER A 105 7.12 -3.24 -13.41
N SER A 106 8.43 -3.27 -13.67
CA SER A 106 9.45 -3.61 -12.66
C SER A 106 9.59 -2.51 -11.58
N ALA A 107 9.56 -1.24 -11.98
CA ALA A 107 9.56 -0.09 -11.10
C ALA A 107 8.29 -0.03 -10.24
N ALA A 108 7.12 -0.29 -10.83
CA ALA A 108 5.85 -0.38 -10.12
C ALA A 108 5.87 -1.50 -9.07
N TYR A 109 6.39 -2.68 -9.42
CA TYR A 109 6.57 -3.77 -8.48
C TYR A 109 7.52 -3.40 -7.31
N CYS A 110 8.65 -2.78 -7.62
CA CYS A 110 9.60 -2.28 -6.63
C CYS A 110 8.94 -1.29 -5.64
N LYS A 111 8.18 -0.31 -6.16
CA LYS A 111 7.50 0.69 -5.33
C LYS A 111 6.36 0.06 -4.51
N LEU A 112 5.66 -0.94 -5.05
CA LEU A 112 4.64 -1.70 -4.32
C LEU A 112 5.24 -2.47 -3.13
N GLU A 113 6.39 -3.12 -3.32
CA GLU A 113 7.11 -3.78 -2.22
C GLU A 113 7.52 -2.78 -1.13
N ALA A 114 7.95 -1.58 -1.50
CA ALA A 114 8.21 -0.52 -0.53
C ALA A 114 6.92 -0.06 0.19
N ALA A 115 5.81 0.12 -0.53
CA ALA A 115 4.52 0.50 0.04
C ALA A 115 4.05 -0.50 1.10
N ARG A 116 4.11 -1.80 0.80
CA ARG A 116 3.80 -2.90 1.74
C ARG A 116 4.64 -2.85 3.01
N ARG A 117 5.94 -2.55 2.89
CA ARG A 117 6.85 -2.44 4.05
C ARG A 117 6.52 -1.22 4.89
N ILE A 118 6.32 -0.05 4.27
CA ILE A 118 6.00 1.21 4.97
C ILE A 118 4.65 1.13 5.67
N ALA A 119 3.65 0.48 5.05
CA ALA A 119 2.33 0.27 5.63
C ALA A 119 2.38 -0.48 6.98
N LYS A 120 3.33 -1.41 7.13
CA LYS A 120 3.53 -2.21 8.36
C LYS A 120 4.33 -1.50 9.45
N GLN A 121 5.03 -0.41 9.12
CA GLN A 121 5.77 0.38 10.12
C GLN A 121 4.81 1.19 10.98
N ARG A 122 5.11 1.37 12.27
CA ARG A 122 4.30 2.22 13.17
C ARG A 122 4.56 3.69 12.87
#